data_AF-A0A856MHK2-F1
#
_entry.id   AF-A0A856MHK2-F1
#
_cell.length_a   1.000
_cell.length_b   1.000
_cell.length_c   1.000
_cell.angle_alpha   90.00
_cell.angle_beta   90.00
_cell.angle_gamma   90.00
#
_symmetry.space_group_name_H-M   'P 1'
#
loop_
_entity.id
_entity.type
_entity.pdbx_description
1 polymer ?
#
loop_
_entity_poly.entity_id
_entity_poly.type
_entity_poly.pdbx_seq_one_letter_code
_entity_poly.pdbx_strand_id
1 'polypeptide(L)'
;MSNSHKNTVRITARIAVSIQETLERAAELSGATLNQFMIQAALKEAKKIIEDERVIILSQNDADTVFSLIENPPVPNAKLKAALKKHKEFFSDSH
;
A
#
# COMPACT_ATOMS: atom_id res chain seq x y z
N MET A 1 3.90 -20.23 -34.16
CA MET A 1 4.67 -20.15 -32.90
C MET A 1 4.72 -18.70 -32.49
N SER A 2 3.91 -18.30 -31.50
CA SER A 2 3.72 -16.89 -31.15
C SER A 2 4.81 -16.43 -30.19
N ASN A 3 5.65 -15.51 -30.65
CA ASN A 3 6.75 -14.92 -29.90
C ASN A 3 6.18 -13.99 -28.79
N SER A 4 6.05 -14.51 -27.57
CA SER A 4 5.72 -13.72 -26.38
C SER A 4 6.87 -12.75 -26.11
N HIS A 5 6.77 -11.51 -26.57
CA HIS A 5 7.64 -10.44 -26.12
C HIS A 5 7.35 -10.22 -24.63
N LYS A 6 8.26 -10.66 -23.75
CA LYS A 6 8.27 -10.21 -22.36
C LYS A 6 8.38 -8.69 -22.39
N ASN A 7 7.31 -8.01 -21.98
CA ASN A 7 7.23 -6.56 -21.94
C ASN A 7 8.14 -6.06 -20.81
N THR A 8 9.42 -5.85 -21.13
CA THR A 8 10.45 -5.43 -20.17
C THR A 8 10.66 -3.93 -20.23
N VAL A 9 10.84 -3.31 -19.05
CA VAL A 9 11.12 -1.87 -18.91
C VAL A 9 12.46 -1.71 -18.20
N ARG A 10 13.30 -0.80 -18.68
CA ARG A 10 14.61 -0.51 -18.07
C ARG A 10 14.48 0.56 -16.99
N ILE A 11 14.96 0.25 -15.80
CA ILE A 11 15.11 1.21 -14.69
C ILE A 11 16.55 1.74 -14.75
N THR A 12 16.72 3.07 -14.73
CA THR A 12 18.05 3.72 -14.75
C THR A 12 18.12 4.72 -13.61
N ALA A 13 19.17 4.65 -12.79
CA ALA A 13 19.43 5.59 -11.70
C ALA A 13 20.92 5.92 -11.67
N ARG A 14 21.25 7.16 -11.30
CA ARG A 14 22.63 7.56 -10.99
C ARG A 14 22.80 7.56 -9.49
N ILE A 15 23.85 6.90 -9.01
CA ILE A 15 24.16 6.79 -7.59
C ILE A 15 25.62 7.19 -7.35
N ALA A 16 25.93 7.64 -6.14
CA ALA A 16 27.30 7.85 -5.72
C ALA A 16 28.03 6.50 -5.56
N VAL A 17 29.35 6.50 -5.72
CA VAL A 17 30.19 5.30 -5.59
C VAL A 17 30.02 4.64 -4.22
N SER A 18 29.95 5.43 -3.14
CA SER A 18 29.74 4.91 -1.77
C SER A 18 28.42 4.15 -1.60
N ILE A 19 27.37 4.56 -2.33
CA ILE A 19 26.08 3.87 -2.34
C ILE A 19 26.22 2.55 -3.10
N GLN A 20 26.90 2.56 -4.25
CA GLN A 20 27.16 1.35 -5.02
C GLN A 20 27.91 0.30 -4.20
N GLU A 21 29.00 0.68 -3.53
CA GLU A 21 29.80 -0.22 -2.67
C GLU A 21 28.95 -0.87 -1.57
N THR A 22 28.05 -0.08 -0.97
CA THR A 22 27.13 -0.57 0.07
C THR A 22 26.15 -1.61 -0.51
N LEU A 23 25.57 -1.32 -1.67
CA LEU A 23 24.63 -2.21 -2.35
C LEU A 23 25.30 -3.48 -2.85
N GLU A 24 26.53 -3.40 -3.36
CA GLU A 24 27.32 -4.55 -3.79
C GLU A 24 27.61 -5.48 -2.62
N ARG A 25 28.07 -4.93 -1.49
CA ARG A 25 28.30 -5.73 -0.29
C ARG A 25 27.02 -6.40 0.22
N ALA A 26 25.89 -5.71 0.17
CA ALA A 26 24.61 -6.30 0.55
C ALA A 26 24.16 -7.41 -0.41
N ALA A 27 24.42 -7.24 -1.71
CA ALA A 27 24.14 -8.25 -2.73
C ALA A 27 25.01 -9.51 -2.56
N GLU A 28 26.30 -9.33 -2.26
CA GLU A 28 27.21 -10.44 -1.93
C GLU A 28 26.70 -11.24 -0.73
N LEU A 29 26.33 -10.55 0.36
CA LEU A 29 25.80 -11.18 1.57
C LEU A 29 24.46 -11.90 1.33
N SER A 30 23.66 -11.44 0.38
CA SER A 30 22.40 -12.10 0.00
C SER A 30 22.57 -13.19 -1.07
N GLY A 31 23.78 -13.42 -1.58
CA GLY A 31 24.06 -14.38 -2.64
C GLY A 31 23.42 -14.01 -3.98
N ALA A 32 23.21 -12.71 -4.24
CA ALA A 32 22.58 -12.19 -5.44
C ALA A 32 23.51 -11.26 -6.23
N THR A 33 23.23 -11.07 -7.52
CA THR A 33 23.86 -9.99 -8.28
C THR A 33 23.33 -8.63 -7.81
N LEU A 34 24.11 -7.55 -8.01
CA LEU A 34 23.68 -6.20 -7.66
C LEU A 34 22.31 -5.83 -8.23
N ASN A 35 22.07 -6.12 -9.52
CA ASN A 35 20.78 -5.85 -10.17
C ASN A 35 19.64 -6.64 -9.52
N GLN A 36 19.86 -7.92 -9.23
CA GLN A 36 18.85 -8.74 -8.58
C GLN A 36 18.53 -8.26 -7.17
N PHE A 37 19.56 -7.90 -6.40
CA PHE A 37 19.40 -7.32 -5.07
C PHE A 37 18.60 -6.03 -5.12
N MET A 38 18.94 -5.10 -6.01
CA MET A 38 18.21 -3.83 -6.16
C MET A 38 16.73 -4.05 -6.48
N ILE A 39 16.40 -4.95 -7.41
CA ILE A 39 15.01 -5.25 -7.77
C ILE A 39 14.26 -5.89 -6.59
N GLN A 40 14.88 -6.83 -5.88
CA GLN A 40 14.28 -7.48 -4.72
C GLN A 40 14.05 -6.48 -3.57
N ALA A 41 15.02 -5.63 -3.28
CA ALA A 41 14.93 -4.61 -2.25
C ALA A 41 13.84 -3.59 -2.58
N ALA A 42 13.82 -3.07 -3.82
CA ALA A 42 12.80 -2.13 -4.27
C ALA A 42 11.39 -2.75 -4.23
N LEU A 43 11.24 -4.00 -4.67
CA LEU A 43 9.96 -4.69 -4.63
C LEU A 43 9.49 -4.95 -3.18
N LYS A 44 10.40 -5.32 -2.28
CA LYS A 44 10.09 -5.52 -0.86
C LYS A 44 9.56 -4.24 -0.24
N GLU A 45 10.24 -3.12 -0.45
CA GLU A 45 9.84 -1.83 0.11
C GLU A 45 8.53 -1.32 -0.52
N ALA A 46 8.38 -1.46 -1.84
CA ALA A 46 7.15 -1.09 -2.52
C ALA A 46 5.94 -1.88 -1.99
N LYS A 47 6.08 -3.19 -1.79
CA LYS A 47 5.02 -4.03 -1.21
C LYS A 47 4.68 -3.61 0.21
N LYS A 48 5.69 -3.31 1.02
CA LYS A 48 5.50 -2.84 2.39
C LYS A 48 4.69 -1.55 2.41
N ILE A 49 5.07 -0.54 1.62
CA ILE A 49 4.36 0.74 1.54
C ILE A 49 2.91 0.56 1.07
N ILE A 50 2.67 -0.29 0.06
CA ILE A 50 1.32 -0.56 -0.45
C ILE A 50 0.45 -1.25 0.61
N GLU A 51 1.03 -2.16 1.39
CA GLU A 51 0.31 -2.88 2.44
C GLU A 51 0.05 -1.98 3.66
N ASP A 52 1.04 -1.17 4.06
CA ASP A 52 0.92 -0.22 5.16
C ASP A 52 -0.23 0.79 4.91
N GLU A 53 -0.50 1.16 3.65
CA GLU A 53 -1.66 2.01 3.29
C GLU A 53 -3.02 1.29 3.46
N ARG A 54 -3.04 -0.04 3.42
CA ARG A 54 -4.26 -0.85 3.49
C ARG A 54 -4.55 -1.40 4.88
N VAL A 55 -3.54 -1.48 5.74
CA VAL A 55 -3.64 -2.11 7.05
C VAL A 55 -3.84 -1.06 8.13
N ILE A 56 -4.96 -1.17 8.84
CA ILE A 56 -5.17 -0.43 10.08
C ILE A 56 -4.66 -1.29 11.23
N ILE A 57 -3.51 -0.90 11.80
CA ILE A 57 -2.96 -1.54 13.00
C ILE A 57 -3.65 -0.93 14.21
N LEU A 58 -4.46 -1.73 14.91
CA LEU A 58 -5.16 -1.34 16.13
C LEU A 58 -4.40 -1.83 17.36
N SER A 59 -4.37 -1.03 18.43
CA SER A 59 -4.02 -1.56 19.75
C SER A 59 -5.11 -2.52 20.21
N GLN A 60 -4.85 -3.33 21.25
CA GLN A 60 -5.86 -4.25 21.78
C GLN A 60 -7.14 -3.49 22.18
N ASN A 61 -7.00 -2.34 22.84
CA ASN A 61 -8.13 -1.52 23.28
C ASN A 61 -8.92 -0.95 22.08
N ASP A 62 -8.22 -0.54 21.02
CA ASP A 62 -8.88 -0.02 19.81
C ASP A 62 -9.59 -1.14 19.06
N ALA A 63 -9.00 -2.34 19.01
CA ALA A 63 -9.62 -3.52 18.42
C ALA A 63 -10.90 -3.88 19.15
N ASP A 64 -10.87 -3.96 20.48
CA ASP A 64 -12.06 -4.25 21.31
C ASP A 64 -13.16 -3.21 21.10
N THR A 65 -12.77 -1.93 20.96
CA THR A 65 -13.71 -0.83 20.64
C THR A 65 -14.34 -1.01 19.27
N VAL A 66 -13.53 -1.31 18.24
CA VAL A 66 -14.01 -1.52 16.88
C VAL A 66 -14.94 -2.73 16.81
N PHE A 67 -14.57 -3.86 17.42
CA PHE A 67 -15.42 -5.05 17.46
C PHE A 67 -16.74 -4.77 18.18
N SER A 68 -16.70 -4.07 19.32
CA SER A 68 -17.90 -3.68 20.06
C SER A 68 -18.84 -2.82 19.21
N LEU A 69 -18.31 -1.91 18.39
CA LEU A 69 -19.10 -1.07 17.49
C LEU A 69 -19.68 -1.83 16.30
N ILE A 70 -19.01 -2.89 15.82
CA ILE A 70 -19.51 -3.77 14.76
C ILE A 70 -20.64 -4.65 15.29
N GLU A 71 -20.48 -5.23 16.48
CA GLU A 71 -21.48 -6.09 17.11
C GLU A 71 -22.70 -5.29 17.61
N ASN A 72 -22.47 -4.08 18.12
CA ASN A 72 -23.49 -3.21 18.67
C ASN A 72 -23.47 -1.83 17.98
N PRO A 73 -23.96 -1.75 16.73
CA PRO A 73 -23.91 -0.51 15.98
C PRO A 73 -24.78 0.57 16.64
N PRO A 74 -24.22 1.76 16.94
CA PRO A 74 -24.99 2.83 17.56
C PRO A 74 -25.99 3.44 16.58
N VAL A 75 -27.06 4.03 17.12
CA VAL A 75 -28.07 4.71 16.31
C VAL A 75 -27.45 5.94 15.62
N PRO A 76 -27.70 6.17 14.31
CA PRO A 76 -27.19 7.33 13.59
C PRO A 76 -27.52 8.65 14.28
N ASN A 77 -26.52 9.49 14.50
CA ASN A 77 -26.72 10.80 15.10
C ASN A 77 -27.43 11.78 14.13
N ALA A 78 -27.91 12.91 14.65
CA ALA A 78 -28.64 13.90 13.85
C ALA A 78 -27.82 14.45 12.66
N LYS A 79 -26.50 14.60 12.82
CA LYS A 79 -25.61 15.08 11.75
C LYS A 79 -25.50 14.06 10.62
N LEU A 80 -25.35 12.77 10.94
CA LEU A 80 -25.28 11.68 9.96
C LEU A 80 -26.61 11.54 9.20
N LYS A 81 -27.75 11.67 9.89
CA LYS A 81 -29.07 11.69 9.25
C LYS A 81 -29.23 12.86 8.28
N ALA A 82 -28.79 14.06 8.67
CA ALA A 82 -28.83 15.24 7.80
C ALA A 82 -27.91 15.11 6.58
N ALA A 83 -26.70 14.55 6.76
CA ALA A 83 -25.77 14.29 5.66
C ALA A 83 -26.34 13.28 4.66
N LEU A 84 -26.96 12.19 5.14
CA LEU A 84 -27.65 11.21 4.28
C LEU A 84 -28.79 11.85 3.49
N LYS A 85 -29.56 12.77 4.09
CA LYS A 85 -30.63 13.49 3.39
C LYS A 85 -30.07 14.33 2.24
N LYS A 86 -29.03 15.13 2.51
CA LYS A 86 -28.36 15.94 1.47
C LYS A 86 -27.76 15.10 0.35
N HIS A 87 -27.15 13.96 0.69
CA HIS A 87 -26.63 13.03 -0.30
C HIS A 87 -27.74 12.50 -1.21
N LYS A 88 -28.89 12.09 -0.64
CA LYS A 88 -30.03 11.63 -1.44
C LYS A 88 -30.57 12.71 -2.37
N GLU A 89 -30.69 13.95 -1.89
CA GLU A 89 -31.13 15.10 -2.70
C GLU A 89 -30.17 15.37 -3.88
N PHE A 90 -28.85 15.36 -3.63
CA PHE A 90 -27.84 15.53 -4.69
C PHE A 90 -27.91 14.44 -5.78
N PHE A 91 -28.10 13.18 -5.38
CA PHE A 91 -28.20 12.07 -6.34
C PHE A 91 -29.58 11.94 -6.99
N SER A 92 -30.65 12.49 -6.39
CA SER A 92 -31.98 12.53 -7.03
C SER A 92 -32.12 13.64 -8.06
N ASP A 93 -31.39 14.75 -7.93
CA ASP A 93 -31.38 15.85 -8.91
C ASP A 93 -30.46 15.57 -10.14
N SER A 94 -29.70 14.46 -10.12
CA SER A 94 -28.79 14.05 -11.20
C SER A 94 -29.40 13.04 -12.19
N HIS A 95 -30.74 12.89 -12.19
CA HIS A 95 -31.50 12.11 -13.16
C HIS A 95 -32.66 12.91 -13.76
#